data_AF-A0A7T4FQJ8-F1
#
_entry.id   AF-A0A7T4FQJ8-F1
#
_cell.length_a   1.000
_cell.length_b   1.000
_cell.length_c   1.000
_cell.angle_alpha   90.00
_cell.angle_beta   90.00
_cell.angle_gamma   90.00
#
_symmetry.space_group_name_H-M   'P 1'
#
loop_
_entity.id
_entity.type
_entity.pdbx_description
1 polymer ?
#
loop_
_entity_poly.entity_id
_entity_poly.type
_entity_poly.pdbx_seq_one_letter_code
_entity_poly.pdbx_strand_id
1 'polypeptide(L)'
;MFLLISIYKEKKEKDFRMVVLPSGRDKIGLHQDKDYGIISYLNKKDSEKIGELIFWALNESDEKKFENKINVPWHKKFFSCSSTLKVTSEYNYINFKFLKNEYILLLFKKDGRGYSPFKDENGEMVEYTFPEKPTALELGTKVMEMFEYKERYDGIIE
;
A
#
# COMPACT_ATOMS: atom_id res chain seq x y z
N MET A 1 10.81 -15.09 -7.64
CA MET A 1 10.91 -13.73 -7.11
C MET A 1 9.61 -13.39 -6.41
N PHE A 2 9.69 -12.86 -5.19
CA PHE A 2 8.55 -12.29 -4.46
C PHE A 2 8.87 -10.84 -4.10
N LEU A 3 8.22 -9.90 -4.78
CA LEU A 3 8.31 -8.47 -4.46
C LEU A 3 7.01 -8.02 -3.84
N LEU A 4 7.08 -7.07 -2.92
CA LEU A 4 5.92 -6.51 -2.24
C LEU A 4 6.09 -5.00 -2.06
N ILE A 5 5.02 -4.25 -2.29
CA ILE A 5 4.99 -2.80 -2.17
C ILE A 5 3.85 -2.47 -1.22
N SER A 6 4.16 -1.65 -0.22
CA SER A 6 3.21 -1.15 0.75
C SER A 6 2.63 0.18 0.26
N ILE A 7 1.32 0.23 0.03
CA ILE A 7 0.62 1.40 -0.51
C ILE A 7 -0.38 1.87 0.55
N TYR A 8 -0.20 3.10 1.02
CA TYR A 8 -1.11 3.73 1.98
C TYR A 8 -1.77 4.95 1.39
N LYS A 9 -3.06 5.09 1.61
CA LYS A 9 -3.84 6.27 1.23
C LYS A 9 -4.53 6.83 2.46
N GLU A 10 -4.39 8.13 2.68
CA GLU A 10 -5.15 8.84 3.71
C GLU A 10 -6.65 8.72 3.41
N LYS A 11 -7.45 8.43 4.44
CA LYS A 11 -8.89 8.24 4.38
C LYS A 11 -9.62 9.56 4.12
N LYS A 12 -9.51 10.04 2.89
CA LYS A 12 -10.10 11.27 2.37
C LYS A 12 -10.56 11.06 0.94
N GLU A 13 -11.71 11.62 0.60
CA GLU A 13 -12.28 11.55 -0.75
C GLU A 13 -11.41 12.28 -1.79
N LYS A 14 -10.87 13.46 -1.41
CA LYS A 14 -10.12 14.36 -2.30
C LYS A 14 -8.81 14.77 -1.64
N ASP A 15 -7.82 15.07 -2.48
CA ASP A 15 -6.52 15.61 -2.09
C ASP A 15 -5.91 14.88 -0.88
N PHE A 16 -5.66 13.59 -1.10
CA PHE A 16 -5.18 12.68 -0.07
C PHE A 16 -3.65 12.61 -0.10
N ARG A 17 -3.07 12.40 1.08
CA ARG A 17 -1.69 11.96 1.19
C ARG A 17 -1.60 10.47 0.83
N MET A 18 -0.68 10.12 -0.05
CA MET A 18 -0.34 8.75 -0.38
C MET A 18 1.11 8.47 0.01
N VAL A 19 1.35 7.27 0.54
CA VAL A 19 2.68 6.78 0.90
C VAL A 19 2.91 5.46 0.18
N VAL A 20 3.97 5.37 -0.61
CA VAL A 20 4.33 4.17 -1.37
C VAL A 20 5.73 3.76 -0.95
N LEU A 21 5.85 2.57 -0.35
CA LEU A 21 7.11 2.07 0.20
C LEU A 21 7.58 0.83 -0.57
N PRO A 22 8.80 0.87 -1.15
CA PRO A 22 9.47 -0.33 -1.64
C PRO A 22 9.91 -1.21 -0.48
N SER A 23 10.27 -2.46 -0.77
CA SER A 23 10.66 -3.41 0.26
C SER A 23 11.83 -4.32 -0.10
N GLY A 24 12.34 -4.97 0.93
CA GLY A 24 13.28 -6.08 0.82
C GLY A 24 12.95 -7.15 1.86
N ARG A 25 14.01 -7.77 2.40
CA ARG A 25 13.92 -8.71 3.52
C ARG A 25 14.64 -8.19 4.74
N ASP A 26 14.12 -8.48 5.92
CA ASP A 26 14.86 -8.28 7.16
C ASP A 26 15.92 -9.39 7.37
N LYS A 27 16.62 -9.32 8.50
CA LYS A 27 17.65 -10.30 8.89
C LYS A 27 17.13 -11.75 8.91
N ILE A 28 15.90 -11.96 9.36
CA ILE A 28 15.27 -13.28 9.49
C ILE A 28 14.55 -13.74 8.22
N GLY A 29 14.53 -12.91 7.17
CA GLY A 29 13.94 -13.22 5.87
C GLY A 29 12.46 -12.86 5.76
N LEU A 30 11.89 -12.16 6.75
CA LEU A 30 10.55 -11.60 6.62
C LEU A 30 10.58 -10.35 5.75
N HIS A 31 9.43 -10.01 5.19
CA HIS A 31 9.28 -8.78 4.44
C HIS A 31 9.49 -7.56 5.34
N GLN A 32 10.21 -6.55 4.84
CA GLN A 32 10.43 -5.28 5.51
C GLN A 32 10.41 -4.13 4.50
N ASP A 33 9.62 -3.09 4.77
CA ASP A 33 9.67 -1.83 4.01
C ASP A 33 11.07 -1.20 4.13
N LYS A 34 11.59 -0.67 3.02
CA LYS A 34 12.83 0.08 3.01
C LYS A 34 12.67 1.38 3.81
N ASP A 35 13.78 1.94 4.29
CA ASP A 35 13.76 3.21 5.03
C ASP A 35 13.62 4.44 4.12
N TYR A 36 13.21 4.26 2.87
CA TYR A 36 12.87 5.33 1.95
C TYR A 36 11.61 4.95 1.16
N GLY A 37 10.96 5.94 0.56
CA GLY A 37 9.74 5.76 -0.21
C GLY A 37 9.23 7.09 -0.71
N ILE A 38 8.07 7.07 -1.37
CA ILE A 38 7.45 8.27 -1.92
C ILE A 38 6.29 8.69 -1.04
N ILE A 39 6.24 9.99 -0.74
CA ILE A 39 5.11 10.66 -0.14
C ILE A 39 4.60 11.66 -1.15
N SER A 40 3.34 11.53 -1.56
CA SER A 40 2.71 12.40 -2.54
C SER A 40 1.36 12.89 -2.03
N TYR A 41 0.90 14.00 -2.60
CA TYR A 41 -0.43 14.55 -2.41
C TYR A 41 -1.14 14.45 -3.75
N LEU A 42 -2.14 13.58 -3.84
CA LEU A 42 -2.77 13.17 -5.08
C LEU A 42 -4.29 13.17 -4.93
N ASN A 43 -4.99 13.07 -6.04
CA ASN A 43 -6.42 12.90 -6.10
C ASN A 43 -6.79 11.81 -7.13
N LYS A 44 -8.09 11.53 -7.27
CA LYS A 44 -8.61 10.48 -8.16
C LYS A 44 -8.28 10.66 -9.65
N LYS A 45 -7.94 11.87 -10.09
CA LYS A 45 -7.56 12.12 -11.50
C LYS A 45 -6.12 11.70 -11.77
N ASP A 46 -5.33 11.45 -10.72
CA ASP A 46 -3.92 11.11 -10.80
C ASP A 46 -3.68 9.59 -10.88
N SER A 47 -4.67 8.80 -11.33
CA SER A 47 -4.57 7.33 -11.37
C SER A 47 -3.34 6.83 -12.11
N GLU A 48 -3.04 7.36 -13.29
CA GLU A 48 -1.81 6.99 -14.01
C GLU A 48 -0.56 7.30 -13.17
N LYS A 49 -0.52 8.47 -12.52
CA LYS A 49 0.60 8.86 -11.67
C LYS A 49 0.77 7.91 -10.49
N ILE A 50 -0.34 7.51 -9.85
CA ILE A 50 -0.33 6.51 -8.76
C ILE A 50 0.33 5.22 -9.24
N GLY A 51 -0.05 4.73 -10.42
CA GLY A 51 0.58 3.54 -11.01
C GLY A 51 2.07 3.70 -11.28
N GLU A 52 2.51 4.86 -11.78
CA GLU A 52 3.94 5.15 -11.99
C GLU A 52 4.72 5.09 -10.67
N LEU A 53 4.19 5.68 -9.59
CA LEU A 53 4.83 5.66 -8.28
C LEU A 53 4.93 4.24 -7.71
N ILE A 54 3.91 3.41 -7.92
CA ILE A 54 3.92 2.01 -7.51
C ILE A 54 4.94 1.21 -8.33
N PHE A 55 5.06 1.45 -9.64
CA PHE A 55 6.08 0.80 -10.46
C PHE A 55 7.49 1.22 -10.11
N TRP A 56 7.70 2.48 -9.76
CA TRP A 56 8.97 2.91 -9.19
C TRP A 56 9.29 2.11 -7.92
N ALA A 57 8.34 1.97 -6.99
CA ALA A 57 8.55 1.19 -5.77
C ALA A 57 8.77 -0.32 -6.06
N LEU A 58 8.12 -0.86 -7.09
CA LEU A 58 8.37 -2.24 -7.55
C LEU A 58 9.82 -2.40 -8.03
N ASN A 59 10.32 -1.47 -8.83
CA ASN A 59 11.71 -1.50 -9.33
C ASN A 59 12.73 -1.30 -8.21
N GLU A 60 12.37 -0.52 -7.19
CA GLU A 60 13.17 -0.33 -5.97
C GLU A 60 13.03 -1.48 -4.97
N SER A 61 12.17 -2.46 -5.21
CA SER A 61 12.00 -3.61 -4.32
C SER A 61 12.87 -4.79 -4.73
N ASP A 62 13.31 -5.57 -3.77
CA ASP A 62 14.14 -6.76 -4.00
C ASP A 62 13.90 -7.82 -2.92
N GLU A 63 14.63 -8.93 -2.98
CA GLU A 63 14.60 -9.97 -1.93
C GLU A 63 15.87 -9.97 -1.08
N LYS A 64 16.66 -8.89 -1.13
CA LYS A 64 17.92 -8.79 -0.39
C LYS A 64 17.62 -8.48 1.07
N LYS A 65 18.45 -9.05 1.93
CA LYS A 65 18.42 -8.76 3.35
C LYS A 65 19.05 -7.40 3.62
N PHE A 66 18.39 -6.59 4.44
CA PHE A 66 18.90 -5.33 4.91
C PHE A 66 18.45 -5.08 6.35
N GLU A 67 18.99 -4.02 6.95
CA GLU A 67 18.59 -3.58 8.28
C GLU A 67 18.36 -2.07 8.26
N ASN A 68 17.16 -1.68 8.65
CA ASN A 68 16.84 -0.28 8.85
C ASN A 68 17.49 0.23 10.13
N LYS A 69 18.31 1.28 10.03
CA LYS A 69 18.72 2.05 11.21
C LYS A 69 17.53 2.90 11.65
N ILE A 70 16.85 2.48 12.73
CA ILE A 70 15.68 3.19 13.25
C ILE A 70 16.13 4.41 14.04
N ASN A 71 16.40 5.52 13.35
CA ASN A 71 16.65 6.81 13.99
C ASN A 71 15.35 7.58 14.23
N VAL A 72 14.32 7.32 13.42
CA VAL A 72 12.99 7.94 13.51
C VAL A 72 11.93 6.84 13.38
N PRO A 73 10.94 6.76 14.28
CA PRO A 73 9.85 5.79 14.16
C PRO A 73 9.10 5.90 12.83
N TRP A 74 8.76 4.76 12.23
CA TRP A 74 8.09 4.65 10.92
C TRP A 74 6.85 5.56 10.77
N HIS A 75 5.98 5.59 11.78
CA HIS A 75 4.77 6.42 11.77
C HIS A 75 5.06 7.93 11.73
N LYS A 76 6.18 8.38 12.31
CA LYS A 76 6.63 9.78 12.21
C LYS A 76 7.29 10.05 10.87
N LYS A 77 8.15 9.14 10.43
CA LYS A 77 8.95 9.28 9.21
C LYS A 77 8.08 9.44 7.96
N PHE A 78 7.11 8.56 7.78
CA PHE A 78 6.35 8.50 6.52
C PHE A 78 4.97 9.16 6.57
N PHE A 79 4.36 9.25 7.76
CA PHE A 79 2.97 9.70 7.90
C PHE A 79 2.83 10.98 8.73
N SER A 80 3.91 11.40 9.41
CA SER A 80 3.86 12.52 10.36
C SER A 80 2.82 12.32 11.48
N CYS A 81 2.43 11.07 11.76
CA CYS A 81 1.47 10.73 12.81
C CYS A 81 2.18 10.61 14.17
N SER A 82 1.42 10.72 15.25
CA SER A 82 1.95 10.59 16.62
C SER A 82 2.19 9.14 17.07
N SER A 83 1.58 8.16 16.39
CA SER A 83 1.72 6.74 16.69
C SER A 83 1.33 5.86 15.50
N THR A 84 1.73 4.59 15.51
CA THR A 84 1.28 3.60 14.51
C THR A 84 -0.24 3.38 14.55
N LEU A 85 -0.85 3.46 15.74
CA LEU A 85 -2.31 3.38 15.87
C LEU A 85 -3.00 4.49 15.08
N LYS A 86 -2.47 5.72 15.15
CA LYS A 86 -2.99 6.85 14.39
C LYS A 86 -2.87 6.63 12.88
N VAL A 87 -1.76 6.06 12.41
CA VAL A 87 -1.61 5.67 11.00
C VAL A 87 -2.71 4.70 10.57
N THR A 88 -2.92 3.60 11.32
CA THR A 88 -3.95 2.60 10.96
C THR A 88 -5.38 3.16 11.00
N SER A 89 -5.63 4.19 11.80
CA SER A 89 -6.93 4.85 11.85
C SER A 89 -7.14 5.80 10.69
N GLU A 90 -6.10 6.53 10.26
CA GLU A 90 -6.17 7.59 9.26
C GLU A 90 -5.85 7.12 7.83
N TYR A 91 -5.23 5.96 7.66
CA TYR A 91 -4.82 5.45 6.35
C TYR A 91 -5.47 4.09 6.06
N ASN A 92 -5.89 3.92 4.80
CA ASN A 92 -6.15 2.61 4.21
C ASN A 92 -4.84 2.03 3.67
N TYR A 93 -4.81 0.71 3.51
CA TYR A 93 -3.61 -0.03 3.10
C TYR A 93 -3.92 -1.08 2.04
N ILE A 94 -3.10 -1.11 1.02
CA ILE A 94 -3.07 -2.14 -0.03
C ILE A 94 -1.64 -2.66 -0.15
N ASN A 95 -1.51 -3.97 -0.36
CA ASN A 95 -0.28 -4.55 -0.86
C ASN A 95 -0.37 -4.82 -2.34
N PHE A 96 0.64 -4.37 -3.07
CA PHE A 96 0.89 -4.82 -4.43
C PHE A 96 2.03 -5.83 -4.42
N LYS A 97 1.83 -6.99 -5.03
CA LYS A 97 2.78 -8.11 -5.00
C LYS A 97 3.09 -8.57 -6.40
N PHE A 98 4.36 -8.90 -6.63
CA PHE A 98 4.75 -9.70 -7.79
C PHE A 98 5.23 -11.06 -7.29
N LEU A 99 4.46 -12.11 -7.58
CA LEU A 99 4.72 -13.48 -7.11
C LEU A 99 4.42 -14.46 -8.25
N LYS A 100 5.37 -15.35 -8.56
CA LYS A 100 5.18 -16.41 -9.58
C LYS A 100 4.66 -15.89 -10.93
N ASN A 101 5.16 -14.73 -11.37
CA ASN A 101 4.74 -14.02 -12.59
C ASN A 101 3.33 -13.41 -12.55
N GLU A 102 2.71 -13.36 -11.38
CA GLU A 102 1.41 -12.72 -11.17
C GLU A 102 1.57 -11.39 -10.46
N TYR A 103 0.75 -10.42 -10.86
CA TYR A 103 0.64 -9.11 -10.23
C TYR A 103 -0.64 -9.08 -9.41
N ILE A 104 -0.52 -8.96 -8.09
CA ILE A 104 -1.63 -9.18 -7.16
C ILE A 104 -1.78 -7.97 -6.24
N LEU A 105 -2.97 -7.38 -6.19
CA LEU A 105 -3.37 -6.41 -5.19
C LEU A 105 -4.12 -7.12 -4.07
N LEU A 106 -3.86 -6.76 -2.82
CA LEU A 106 -4.59 -7.25 -1.65
C LEU A 106 -4.97 -6.06 -0.76
N LEU A 107 -6.25 -5.90 -0.48
CA LEU A 107 -6.78 -4.86 0.40
C LEU A 107 -6.69 -5.29 1.87
N PHE A 108 -6.40 -4.34 2.75
CA PHE A 108 -6.29 -4.57 4.18
C PHE A 108 -7.22 -3.66 4.97
N LYS A 109 -7.50 -4.08 6.21
CA LYS A 109 -8.18 -3.28 7.22
C LYS A 109 -7.31 -3.07 8.44
N LYS A 110 -7.61 -2.01 9.18
CA LYS A 110 -7.07 -1.78 10.51
C LYS A 110 -7.33 -2.99 11.41
N ASP A 111 -6.29 -3.45 12.08
CA ASP A 111 -6.36 -4.51 13.08
C ASP A 111 -5.42 -4.17 14.25
N GLY A 112 -6.00 -3.70 15.36
CA GLY A 112 -5.24 -3.15 16.47
C GLY A 112 -4.31 -2.01 16.04
N ARG A 113 -2.99 -2.24 16.11
CA ARG A 113 -1.91 -1.31 15.71
C ARG A 113 -1.31 -1.63 14.35
N GLY A 114 -1.84 -2.63 13.65
CA GLY A 114 -1.38 -3.03 12.32
C GLY A 114 -2.54 -3.17 11.35
N TYR A 115 -2.33 -4.02 10.36
CA TYR A 115 -3.31 -4.31 9.32
C TYR A 115 -3.47 -5.82 9.16
N SER A 116 -4.68 -6.28 8.88
CA SER A 116 -4.98 -7.65 8.46
C SER A 116 -5.76 -7.66 7.15
N PRO A 117 -5.74 -8.75 6.38
CA PRO A 117 -6.47 -8.84 5.11
C PRO A 117 -7.93 -8.45 5.30
N PHE A 118 -8.41 -7.55 4.44
CA PHE A 118 -9.82 -7.17 4.42
C PHE A 118 -10.62 -8.32 3.82
N LYS A 119 -11.73 -8.65 4.49
CA LYS A 119 -12.71 -9.62 4.01
C LYS A 119 -14.00 -8.90 3.72
N ASP A 120 -14.61 -9.22 2.59
CA ASP A 120 -15.92 -8.70 2.20
C ASP A 120 -17.06 -9.30 3.05
N GLU A 121 -18.29 -8.99 2.67
CA GLU A 121 -19.52 -9.46 3.33
C GLU A 121 -19.67 -10.99 3.30
N ASN A 122 -19.07 -11.65 2.31
CA ASN A 122 -19.07 -13.11 2.16
C ASN A 122 -17.91 -13.78 2.93
N GLY A 123 -17.03 -12.99 3.54
CA GLY A 123 -15.85 -13.49 4.25
C GLY A 123 -14.66 -13.79 3.33
N GLU A 124 -14.72 -13.40 2.06
CA GLU A 124 -13.69 -13.59 1.05
C GLU A 124 -12.67 -12.44 1.09
N MET A 125 -11.39 -12.75 0.87
CA MET A 125 -10.36 -11.71 0.84
C MET A 125 -10.52 -10.84 -0.40
N VAL A 126 -10.48 -9.53 -0.22
CA VAL A 126 -10.55 -8.61 -1.35
C VAL A 126 -9.17 -8.47 -1.98
N GLU A 127 -8.95 -9.27 -3.01
CA GLU A 127 -7.75 -9.30 -3.83
C GLU A 127 -8.08 -9.19 -5.32
N TYR A 128 -7.08 -8.78 -6.10
CA TYR A 128 -7.19 -8.70 -7.54
C TYR A 128 -5.88 -9.10 -8.21
N THR A 129 -5.93 -10.16 -9.02
CA THR A 129 -4.81 -10.63 -9.84
C THR A 129 -4.97 -10.09 -11.25
N PHE A 130 -4.00 -9.33 -11.73
CA PHE A 130 -3.98 -8.89 -13.12
C PHE A 130 -3.63 -10.07 -14.04
N PRO A 131 -4.30 -10.22 -15.19
CA PRO A 131 -4.04 -11.31 -16.14
C PRO A 131 -2.64 -11.23 -16.77
N GLU A 132 -2.10 -10.01 -16.86
CA GLU A 132 -0.75 -9.72 -17.34
C GLU A 132 -0.17 -8.52 -16.57
N LYS A 133 1.03 -8.06 -16.94
CA LYS A 133 1.61 -6.87 -16.33
C LYS A 133 0.72 -5.64 -16.65
N PRO A 134 0.10 -4.99 -15.65
CA PRO A 134 -0.75 -3.84 -15.93
C PRO A 134 0.07 -2.66 -16.44
N THR A 135 -0.59 -1.77 -17.18
CA THR A 135 -0.12 -0.41 -17.41
C THR A 135 -0.19 0.40 -16.11
N ALA A 136 0.49 1.55 -16.06
CA ALA A 136 0.42 2.44 -14.90
C ALA A 136 -1.03 2.92 -14.65
N LEU A 137 -1.76 3.26 -15.71
CA LEU A 137 -3.15 3.66 -15.63
C LEU A 137 -4.05 2.55 -15.05
N GLU A 138 -3.93 1.31 -15.53
CA GLU A 138 -4.72 0.18 -15.01
C GLU A 138 -4.40 -0.09 -13.53
N LEU A 139 -3.12 -0.11 -13.17
CA LEU A 139 -2.69 -0.36 -11.80
C LEU A 139 -3.21 0.71 -10.84
N GLY A 140 -2.99 1.98 -11.16
CA GLY A 140 -3.41 3.07 -10.30
C GLY A 140 -4.93 3.23 -10.24
N THR A 141 -5.64 2.98 -11.34
CA THR A 141 -7.11 2.94 -11.35
C THR A 141 -7.61 1.85 -10.42
N LYS A 142 -7.06 0.63 -10.51
CA LYS A 142 -7.52 -0.48 -9.65
C LYS A 142 -7.23 -0.26 -8.17
N VAL A 143 -6.06 0.31 -7.85
CA VAL A 143 -5.72 0.70 -6.48
C VAL A 143 -6.72 1.71 -5.93
N MET A 144 -7.09 2.73 -6.71
CA MET A 144 -8.09 3.71 -6.31
C MET A 144 -9.48 3.08 -6.13
N GLU A 145 -9.93 2.21 -7.05
CA GLU A 145 -11.19 1.47 -6.90
C GLU A 145 -11.24 0.68 -5.58
N MET A 146 -10.17 -0.02 -5.23
CA MET A 146 -10.09 -0.81 -4.00
C MET A 146 -10.11 0.07 -2.74
N PHE A 147 -9.43 1.22 -2.77
CA PHE A 147 -9.52 2.18 -1.67
C PHE A 147 -10.91 2.78 -1.53
N GLU A 148 -11.54 3.20 -2.63
CA GLU A 148 -12.90 3.74 -2.61
C GLU A 148 -13.92 2.71 -2.15
N TYR A 149 -13.79 1.45 -2.56
CA TYR A 149 -14.60 0.36 -2.05
C TYR A 149 -14.49 0.24 -0.53
N LYS A 150 -13.27 0.32 0.00
CA LYS A 150 -13.02 0.30 1.45
C LYS A 150 -13.59 1.51 2.16
N GLU A 151 -13.52 2.69 1.54
CA GLU A 151 -14.01 3.95 2.10
C GLU A 151 -15.53 4.00 2.14
N ARG A 152 -16.21 3.47 1.11
CA ARG A 152 -17.67 3.25 1.13
C ARG A 152 -18.06 2.25 2.22
N TYR A 153 -17.33 1.13 2.33
CA TYR A 153 -17.57 0.13 3.39
C TYR A 153 -17.45 0.73 4.79
N ASP A 154 -16.49 1.63 5.01
CA ASP A 154 -16.29 2.31 6.29
C ASP A 154 -17.24 3.51 6.51
N GLY A 155 -18.10 3.85 5.55
CA GLY A 155 -18.99 5.02 5.61
C GLY A 155 -18.26 6.36 5.56
N ILE A 156 -17.10 6.42 4.91
CA ILE A 156 -16.25 7.61 4.77
C ILE A 156 -16.67 8.44 3.56
N ILE A 157 -17.10 7.77 2.50
CA ILE A 157 -17.64 8.36 1.27
C ILE A 157 -18.96 7.65 0.92
N GLU A 158 -19.84 8.35 0.20
CA GLU A 158 -21.13 7.82 -0.27
C GLU A 158 -21.00 6.91 -1.51
#